data_AF-A0A9E1WEM3-F1
#
_entry.id   AF-A0A9E1WEM3-F1
#
_cell.length_a   1.000
_cell.length_b   1.000
_cell.length_c   1.000
_cell.angle_alpha   90.00
_cell.angle_beta   90.00
_cell.angle_gamma   90.00
#
_symmetry.space_group_name_H-M   'P 1'
#
loop_
_entity.id
_entity.type
_entity.pdbx_description
1 polymer ?
#
loop_
_entity_poly.entity_id
_entity_poly.type
_entity_poly.pdbx_seq_one_letter_code
_entity_poly.pdbx_strand_id
1 'polypeptide(L)' 'AIDDHQTRNAQVLAETGGAVIVAQSEATPERVAERLEQWIQSPASLLEMARRSLGMITANATDEVVAILTEVAHAND' A
#
# COMPACT_ATOMS: atom_id res chain seq x y z
N ALA A 1 20.01 2.62 -5.11
CA ALA A 1 19.04 2.84 -4.02
C ALA A 1 17.71 2.26 -4.48
N ILE A 2 17.32 1.14 -3.89
CA ILE A 2 16.01 0.49 -4.06
C ILE A 2 15.01 1.10 -3.03
N ASP A 3 15.51 1.93 -2.11
CA ASP A 3 14.83 2.31 -0.86
C ASP A 3 13.64 3.26 -1.04
N ASP A 4 13.68 4.20 -2.00
CA ASP A 4 12.55 5.13 -2.22
C ASP A 4 11.33 4.46 -2.88
N HIS A 5 11.54 3.32 -3.56
CA HIS A 5 10.47 2.63 -4.26
C HIS A 5 9.50 1.98 -3.27
N GLN A 6 9.99 1.47 -2.14
CA GLN A 6 9.13 0.90 -1.10
C GLN A 6 8.29 1.98 -0.42
N THR A 7 8.86 3.17 -0.20
CA THR A 7 8.12 4.34 0.30
C THR A 7 7.02 4.75 -0.67
N ARG A 8 7.29 4.77 -1.98
CA ARG A 8 6.28 5.10 -2.99
C ARG A 8 5.15 4.07 -3.03
N ASN A 9 5.46 2.78 -2.95
CA ASN A 9 4.45 1.73 -2.90
C ASN A 9 3.58 1.86 -1.63
N ALA A 10 4.18 2.21 -0.50
CA ALA A 10 3.44 2.44 0.75
C ALA A 10 2.59 3.73 0.72
N GLN A 11 3.05 4.78 0.04
CA GLN A 11 2.33 6.05 -0.14
C GLN A 11 0.99 5.86 -0.84
N VAL A 12 0.93 4.98 -1.84
CA VAL A 12 -0.32 4.65 -2.55
C VAL A 12 -1.41 4.29 -1.54
N LEU A 13 -1.17 3.35 -0.62
CA LEU A 13 -2.16 3.00 0.42
C LEU A 13 -2.35 4.08 1.50
N ALA A 14 -1.29 4.79 1.87
CA ALA A 14 -1.34 5.78 2.93
C ALA A 14 -2.13 7.04 2.54
N GLU A 15 -2.06 7.48 1.28
CA GLU A 15 -2.77 8.66 0.78
C GLU A 15 -4.30 8.54 0.89
N THR A 16 -4.84 7.33 0.80
CA THR A 16 -6.28 7.09 0.97
C THR A 16 -6.66 6.78 2.42
N GLY A 17 -5.69 6.78 3.34
CA GLY A 17 -5.87 6.37 4.72
C GLY A 17 -6.03 4.86 4.90
N GLY A 18 -5.62 4.07 3.91
CA GLY A 18 -5.61 2.61 3.93
C GLY A 18 -4.35 2.00 4.56
N ALA A 19 -3.36 2.81 4.94
CA ALA A 19 -2.19 2.36 5.68
C ALA A 19 -1.56 3.50 6.48
N VAL A 20 -0.69 3.15 7.43
CA VAL A 20 0.21 4.06 8.13
C VAL A 20 1.64 3.73 7.73
N ILE A 21 2.38 4.72 7.25
CA ILE A 21 3.82 4.57 6.96
C ILE A 21 4.59 4.71 8.27
N VAL A 22 5.50 3.77 8.51
CA VAL A 22 6.50 3.85 9.58
C VAL A 22 7.86 3.81 8.90
N ALA A 23 8.68 4.85 9.08
CA ALA A 23 10.03 4.88 8.55
C ALA A 23 10.84 3.71 9.14
N GLN A 24 11.73 3.10 8.35
CA GLN A 24 12.50 1.94 8.81
C GLN A 24 13.32 2.23 10.07
N SER A 25 13.86 3.44 10.20
CA SER A 25 14.58 3.90 11.40
C SER A 25 13.70 4.01 12.65
N GLU A 26 12.38 4.10 12.48
CA GLU A 26 11.38 4.24 13.54
C GLU A 26 10.58 2.95 13.78
N ALA A 27 10.79 1.90 12.98
CA ALA A 27 10.12 0.61 13.08
C ALA A 27 10.69 -0.24 14.22
N THR A 28 10.77 0.33 15.42
CA THR A 28 11.23 -0.39 16.62
C THR A 28 10.10 -1.26 17.18
N PRO A 29 10.42 -2.31 17.96
CA PRO A 29 9.41 -3.15 18.61
C PRO A 29 8.41 -2.33 19.44
N GLU A 30 8.89 -1.33 20.18
CA GLU A 30 8.07 -0.48 21.04
C GLU A 30 7.06 0.34 20.21
N ARG A 31 7.53 0.91 19.09
CA ARG A 31 6.68 1.71 18.22
C ARG A 31 5.62 0.87 17.52
N VAL A 32 5.96 -0.35 17.12
CA VAL A 32 5.01 -1.29 16.53
C VAL A 32 3.98 -1.74 17.58
N ALA A 33 4.43 -2.08 18.79
CA ALA A 33 3.54 -2.47 19.90
C ALA A 33 2.54 -1.36 20.25
N GLU A 34 3.00 -0.11 20.37
CA GLU A 34 2.13 1.05 20.63
C GLU A 34 1.01 1.17 19.59
N ARG A 35 1.33 0.99 18.30
CA ARG A 35 0.32 1.04 17.23
C ARG A 35 -0.68 -0.10 17.32
N LEU A 36 -0.20 -1.31 17.59
CA LEU A 36 -1.06 -2.48 17.77
C LEU A 36 -2.01 -2.28 18.96
N GLU A 37 -1.50 -1.78 20.09
CA GLU A 37 -2.32 -1.46 21.26
C GLU A 37 -3.40 -0.41 20.95
N GLN A 38 -3.07 0.64 20.21
CA GLN A 38 -4.04 1.65 19.77
C GLN A 38 -5.17 1.04 18.93
N TRP A 39 -4.84 0.14 17.99
CA TRP A 39 -5.86 -0.53 17.17
C TRP A 39 -6.67 -1.58 17.94
N ILE A 40 -6.07 -2.27 18.92
CA ILE A 40 -6.78 -3.18 19.81
C ILE A 40 -7.78 -2.40 20.68
N GLN A 41 -7.39 -1.23 21.17
CA GLN A 41 -8.26 -0.35 21.96
C GLN A 41 -9.32 0.35 21.12
N SER A 42 -9.04 0.59 19.83
CA SER A 42 -9.98 1.20 18.87
C SER A 42 -10.09 0.39 17.57
N PRO A 43 -10.77 -0.77 17.59
CA PRO A 43 -10.91 -1.63 16.42
C PRO A 43 -11.62 -0.93 15.24
N ALA A 44 -12.46 0.06 15.52
CA ALA A 44 -13.14 0.86 14.51
C ALA A 44 -12.16 1.59 13.59
N SER A 45 -11.05 2.12 14.14
CA SER A 45 -10.03 2.80 13.34
C SER A 45 -9.28 1.84 12.40
N LEU A 46 -9.00 0.63 12.87
CA LEU A 46 -8.39 -0.43 12.06
C LEU A 46 -9.34 -0.91 10.96
N LEU A 47 -10.63 -1.06 11.29
CA LEU A 47 -11.65 -1.46 10.32
C LEU A 47 -11.84 -0.41 9.22
N GLU A 48 -11.82 0.87 9.57
CA GLU A 48 -11.90 1.97 8.62
C GLU A 48 -10.67 2.01 7.70
N MET A 49 -9.47 1.82 8.26
CA MET A 49 -8.25 1.67 7.46
C MET A 49 -8.38 0.50 6.49
N ALA A 50 -8.81 -0.68 6.95
CA ALA A 50 -9.00 -1.86 6.09
C ALA A 50 -10.01 -1.62 4.96
N ARG A 51 -11.13 -0.93 5.23
CA ARG A 51 -12.11 -0.57 4.19
C ARG A 51 -11.51 0.30 3.10
N ARG A 52 -10.69 1.28 3.49
CA ARG A 52 -10.00 2.18 2.55
C ARG A 52 -8.96 1.44 1.71
N SER A 53 -8.20 0.52 2.30
CA SER A 53 -7.25 -0.32 1.55
C SER A 53 -7.96 -1.21 0.53
N LEU A 54 -9.09 -1.81 0.90
CA LEU A 54 -9.87 -2.67 0.00
C LEU A 54 -10.53 -1.89 -1.14
N GLY A 55 -10.95 -0.64 -0.89
CA GLY A 55 -11.48 0.26 -1.91
C GLY A 55 -10.45 0.66 -2.99
N MET A 56 -9.17 0.35 -2.76
CA MET A 56 -8.07 0.64 -3.67
C MET A 56 -7.67 -0.55 -4.56
N ILE A 57 -8.32 -1.71 -4.41
CA ILE A 57 -8.03 -2.87 -5.25
C ILE A 57 -8.44 -2.54 -6.69
N THR A 58 -7.46 -2.25 -7.55
CA THR A 58 -7.65 -2.21 -8.99
C THR A 58 -7.70 -3.66 -9.49
N ALA A 59 -8.90 -4.17 -9.73
CA ALA A 59 -9.14 -5.57 -10.11
C ALA A 59 -8.35 -6.02 -11.36
N ASN A 60 -7.89 -5.09 -12.20
CA ASN A 60 -7.30 -5.38 -13.51
C ASN A 60 -5.88 -4.82 -13.70
N ALA A 61 -5.17 -4.46 -12.62
CA ALA A 61 -3.83 -3.86 -12.75
C ALA A 61 -2.85 -4.73 -13.56
N THR A 62 -2.92 -6.05 -13.41
CA THR A 62 -2.11 -6.99 -14.19
C THR A 62 -2.56 -7.05 -15.65
N ASP A 63 -3.87 -7.06 -15.91
CA ASP A 63 -4.44 -7.13 -17.26
C ASP A 63 -4.14 -5.86 -18.07
N GLU A 64 -4.14 -4.69 -17.42
CA GLU A 64 -3.73 -3.42 -18.04
C GLU A 64 -2.25 -3.43 -18.45
N VAL A 65 -1.37 -3.96 -17.60
CA VAL A 65 0.05 -4.12 -17.92
C VAL A 65 0.25 -5.08 -19.10
N VAL A 66 -0.49 -6.19 -19.13
CA VAL A 66 -0.46 -7.15 -20.24
C VAL A 66 -0.96 -6.51 -21.53
N ALA A 67 -2.02 -5.71 -21.49
CA ALA A 67 -2.54 -5.00 -22.67
C ALA A 67 -1.50 -4.03 -23.25
N ILE A 68 -0.84 -3.23 -22.41
CA ILE A 68 0.21 -2.29 -22.83
C ILE A 68 1.41 -3.03 -23.44
N LEU A 69 1.88 -4.11 -22.80
CA LEU A 69 3.00 -4.90 -23.34
C LEU A 69 2.66 -5.54 -24.69
N THR A 70 1.42 -5.98 -24.87
CA THR A 70 0.92 -6.55 -26.12
C THR A 70 0.82 -5.50 -27.23
N GLU A 71 0.40 -4.28 -26.91
CA GLU A 71 0.36 -3.16 -27.86
C GLU A 71 1.78 -2.80 -28.34
N VAL A 72 2.74 -2.63 -27.43
CA VAL A 72 4.12 -2.29 -27.77
C VAL A 72 4.82 -3.40 -28.56
N ALA A 73 4.53 -4.66 -28.25
CA ALA A 73 5.08 -5.80 -28.99
C ALA A 73 4.62 -5.80 -30.46
N HIS A 74 3.33 -5.55 -30.71
CA HIS A 74 2.78 -5.52 -32.07
C HIS A 74 3.07 -4.21 -32.84
N ALA A 75 3.38 -3.10 -32.16
CA ALA A 75 3.77 -1.85 -32.82
C ALA A 75 5.22 -1.88 -33.35
N ASN A 76 6.01 -2.90 -32.99
CA ASN A 76 7.38 -3.11 -33.46
C ASN A 76 7.50 -4.23 -34.52
N ASP A 77 6.38 -4.79 -34.98
CA ASP A 77 6.26 -5.65 -36.17
C ASP A 77 5.86 -4.83 -37.40
#